data_AF-A0A0R1V8X2-F1
#
_entry.id   AF-A0A0R1V8X2-F1
#
_cell.length_a   1.000
_cell.length_b   1.000
_cell.length_c   1.000
_cell.angle_alpha   90.00
_cell.angle_beta   90.00
_cell.angle_gamma   90.00
#
_symmetry.space_group_name_H-M   'P 1'
#
loop_
_entity.id
_entity.type
_entity.pdbx_description
1 polymer ?
#
loop_
_entity_poly.entity_id
_entity_poly.type
_entity_poly.pdbx_seq_one_letter_code
_entity_poly.pdbx_strand_id
1 'polypeptide(L)'
;MMKMLKTLFGSYPSHNVVLDNFIQALTPGNPGFAITLLTVVITFILGFLVYIYSFVLVNREGHGPYPLWMHTFYLAADFMGIWVFLNAYLNYQHFWFFMLASIGELVWVGMEVYCLYKAVTIEKNELFGPTASLNDALRLIIFEVIIFFTSLNLLRVELGDVSMFKFWIFTQVIICTVPGLYLEQRQSRLGACWQLNIVLVLVAIMSFNPWNMWSLIAPQFFSMANNSWYYVVGLVTLFFAIRGCFQYQKQAPKPTRLANGKRPIF
;
A
#
# COMPACT_ATOMS: atom_id res chain seq x y z
N MET A 1 -30.32 -10.77 10.65
CA MET A 1 -29.91 -9.35 10.51
C MET A 1 -29.50 -8.72 11.85
N MET A 2 -30.37 -8.69 12.87
CA MET A 2 -30.08 -8.03 14.16
C MET A 2 -28.90 -8.62 14.96
N LYS A 3 -28.70 -9.95 14.94
CA LYS A 3 -27.56 -10.63 15.58
C LYS A 3 -26.21 -10.30 14.90
N MET A 4 -26.19 -10.23 13.57
CA MET A 4 -25.01 -9.87 12.78
C MET A 4 -24.60 -8.41 12.99
N LEU A 5 -25.57 -7.49 13.01
CA LEU A 5 -25.32 -6.08 13.32
C LEU A 5 -24.79 -5.89 14.75
N LYS A 6 -25.35 -6.62 15.72
CA LYS A 6 -24.88 -6.59 17.12
C LYS A 6 -23.43 -7.09 17.25
N THR A 7 -23.03 -8.11 16.49
CA THR A 7 -21.64 -8.56 16.46
C THR A 7 -20.74 -7.53 15.78
N LEU A 8 -21.16 -6.97 14.64
CA LEU A 8 -20.34 -6.04 13.86
C LEU A 8 -20.06 -4.71 14.59
N PHE A 9 -21.04 -4.18 15.33
CA PHE A 9 -20.92 -2.89 16.02
C PHE A 9 -20.76 -3.00 17.54
N GLY A 10 -21.01 -4.18 18.12
CA GLY A 10 -21.03 -4.39 19.57
C GLY A 10 -19.89 -5.28 20.09
N SER A 11 -18.94 -5.67 19.24
CA SER A 11 -17.76 -6.42 19.66
C SER A 11 -16.51 -5.95 18.93
N TYR A 12 -15.39 -5.97 19.66
CA TYR A 12 -14.06 -5.71 19.14
C TYR A 12 -13.20 -6.96 19.37
N PRO A 13 -12.16 -7.19 18.54
CA PRO A 13 -11.21 -8.26 18.80
C PRO A 13 -10.64 -8.15 20.22
N SER A 14 -10.72 -9.22 21.01
CA SER A 14 -10.24 -9.27 22.40
C SER A 14 -8.73 -9.47 22.51
N HIS A 15 -8.09 -9.94 21.44
CA HIS A 15 -6.65 -10.14 21.35
C HIS A 15 -6.01 -9.02 20.54
N ASN A 16 -4.71 -8.80 20.75
CA ASN A 16 -3.90 -7.92 19.91
C ASN A 16 -3.02 -8.76 18.97
N VAL A 17 -2.54 -8.11 17.91
CA VAL A 17 -1.45 -8.62 17.08
C VAL A 17 -0.14 -8.41 17.85
N VAL A 18 0.64 -9.46 18.01
CA VAL A 18 1.94 -9.40 18.71
C VAL A 18 3.04 -9.98 17.82
N LEU A 19 4.28 -9.53 18.02
CA LEU A 19 5.43 -9.93 17.20
C LEU A 19 5.68 -11.45 17.27
N ASP A 20 5.39 -12.11 18.40
CA ASP A 20 5.50 -13.57 18.54
C ASP A 20 4.63 -14.35 17.56
N ASN A 21 3.52 -13.78 17.08
CA ASN A 21 2.69 -14.42 16.06
C ASN A 21 3.49 -14.68 14.78
N PHE A 22 4.33 -13.72 14.39
CA PHE A 22 5.16 -13.82 13.19
C PHE A 22 6.27 -14.84 13.40
N ILE A 23 6.90 -14.85 14.57
CA ILE A 23 7.92 -15.84 14.91
C ILE A 23 7.33 -17.24 14.84
N GLN A 24 6.20 -17.47 15.50
CA GLN A 24 5.55 -18.78 15.51
C GLN A 24 5.15 -19.23 14.11
N ALA A 25 4.49 -18.38 13.32
CA ALA A 25 3.98 -18.74 12.00
C ALA A 25 5.08 -18.91 10.95
N LEU A 26 6.19 -18.16 11.06
CA LEU A 26 7.30 -18.16 10.10
C LEU A 26 8.55 -18.91 10.61
N THR A 27 8.42 -19.72 11.67
CA THR A 27 9.49 -20.64 12.09
C THR A 27 9.39 -21.95 11.32
N PRO A 28 10.48 -22.41 10.67
CA PRO A 28 10.52 -23.72 10.03
C PRO A 28 10.09 -24.84 10.98
N GLY A 29 9.20 -25.73 10.52
CA GLY A 29 8.63 -26.80 11.34
C GLY A 29 7.24 -26.49 11.91
N ASN A 30 6.76 -25.24 11.84
CA ASN A 30 5.34 -24.97 12.09
C ASN A 30 4.48 -25.61 10.97
N PRO A 31 3.38 -26.33 11.29
CA PRO A 31 2.50 -26.94 10.28
C PRO A 31 2.00 -25.98 9.19
N GLY A 32 1.85 -24.69 9.51
CA GLY A 32 1.42 -23.64 8.57
C GLY A 32 2.57 -22.89 7.90
N PHE A 33 3.83 -23.24 8.15
CA PHE A 33 5.00 -22.46 7.72
C PHE A 33 5.03 -22.23 6.21
N ALA A 34 4.94 -23.31 5.42
CA ALA A 34 5.11 -23.24 3.97
C ALA A 34 4.02 -22.38 3.29
N ILE A 35 2.75 -22.58 3.69
CA ILE A 35 1.65 -21.79 3.14
C ILE A 35 1.73 -20.32 3.58
N THR A 36 2.10 -20.06 4.84
CA THR A 36 2.24 -18.70 5.35
C THR A 36 3.35 -17.96 4.62
N LEU A 37 4.52 -18.58 4.48
CA LEU A 37 5.65 -18.00 3.77
C LEU A 37 5.32 -17.74 2.30
N LEU A 38 4.66 -18.69 1.62
CA LEU A 38 4.23 -18.51 0.23
C LEU A 38 3.28 -17.32 0.08
N THR A 39 2.27 -17.20 0.95
CA THR A 39 1.33 -16.08 0.93
C THR A 39 2.03 -14.75 1.18
N VAL A 40 2.99 -14.71 2.13
CA VAL A 40 3.84 -13.54 2.37
C VAL A 40 4.59 -13.16 1.09
N VAL A 41 5.32 -14.09 0.48
CA VAL A 41 6.12 -13.83 -0.73
C VAL A 41 5.25 -13.31 -1.88
N ILE A 42 4.09 -13.92 -2.13
CA ILE A 42 3.16 -13.45 -3.17
C ILE A 42 2.67 -12.03 -2.88
N THR A 43 2.36 -11.73 -1.61
CA THR A 43 1.90 -10.40 -1.19
C THR A 43 2.96 -9.34 -1.48
N PHE A 44 4.23 -9.62 -1.14
CA PHE A 44 5.35 -8.72 -1.46
C PHE A 44 5.55 -8.54 -2.97
N ILE A 45 5.48 -9.62 -3.76
CA ILE A 45 5.60 -9.54 -5.23
C ILE A 45 4.52 -8.62 -5.82
N LEU A 46 3.26 -8.77 -5.40
CA LEU A 46 2.18 -7.91 -5.86
C LEU A 46 2.40 -6.45 -5.45
N GLY A 47 2.85 -6.21 -4.22
CA GLY A 47 3.28 -4.88 -3.79
C GLY A 47 4.36 -4.30 -4.71
N PHE A 48 5.37 -5.08 -5.10
CA PHE A 48 6.46 -4.57 -5.93
C PHE A 48 6.00 -4.24 -7.34
N LEU A 49 5.07 -5.04 -7.88
CA LEU A 49 4.49 -4.77 -9.20
C LEU A 49 3.77 -3.43 -9.25
N VAL A 50 3.07 -3.02 -8.18
CA VAL A 50 2.42 -1.70 -8.07
C VAL A 50 3.41 -0.56 -8.32
N TYR A 51 4.63 -0.65 -7.79
CA TYR A 51 5.67 0.37 -7.99
C TYR A 51 6.40 0.24 -9.32
N ILE A 52 6.67 -0.98 -9.77
CA ILE A 52 7.27 -1.22 -11.09
C ILE A 52 6.42 -0.56 -12.18
N TYR A 53 5.09 -0.72 -12.12
CA TYR A 53 4.21 -0.03 -13.06
C TYR A 53 4.26 1.49 -12.92
N SER A 54 4.31 2.03 -11.70
CA SER A 54 4.49 3.47 -11.48
C SER A 54 5.73 4.01 -12.20
N PHE A 55 6.88 3.34 -12.01
CA PHE A 55 8.14 3.74 -12.63
C PHE A 55 8.08 3.66 -14.14
N VAL A 56 7.55 2.56 -14.66
CA VAL A 56 7.47 2.33 -16.10
C VAL A 56 6.56 3.38 -16.74
N LEU A 57 5.42 3.71 -16.11
CA LEU A 57 4.45 4.68 -16.62
C LEU A 57 5.02 6.10 -16.58
N VAL A 58 5.59 6.56 -15.46
CA VAL A 58 6.13 7.93 -15.38
C VAL A 58 7.31 8.15 -16.34
N ASN A 59 8.16 7.13 -16.53
CA ASN A 59 9.28 7.22 -17.48
C ASN A 59 8.86 7.14 -18.94
N ARG A 60 7.76 6.43 -19.23
CA ARG A 60 7.28 6.25 -20.59
C ARG A 60 6.39 7.40 -21.03
N GLU A 61 5.42 7.74 -20.18
CA GLU A 61 4.27 8.59 -20.47
C GLU A 61 4.38 9.98 -19.86
N GLY A 62 5.27 10.18 -18.89
CA GLY A 62 5.41 11.44 -18.18
C GLY A 62 4.37 11.65 -17.08
N HIS A 63 3.59 10.62 -16.76
CA HIS A 63 2.54 10.65 -15.76
C HIS A 63 2.62 9.38 -14.90
N GLY A 64 2.63 9.53 -13.58
CA GLY A 64 2.53 8.45 -12.61
C GLY A 64 1.07 8.06 -12.35
N PRO A 65 0.79 6.89 -11.77
CA PRO A 65 -0.55 6.45 -11.40
C PRO A 65 -1.09 7.03 -10.09
N TYR A 66 -0.25 7.70 -9.30
CA TYR A 66 -0.51 8.00 -7.90
C TYR A 66 -0.46 9.51 -7.64
N PRO A 67 -1.33 10.06 -6.77
CA PRO A 67 -1.26 11.47 -6.42
C PRO A 67 -0.05 11.74 -5.51
N LEU A 68 0.45 12.97 -5.51
CA LEU A 68 1.65 13.38 -4.76
C LEU A 68 1.57 12.98 -3.28
N TRP A 69 0.45 13.27 -2.63
CA TRP A 69 0.28 12.99 -1.21
C TRP A 69 0.39 11.51 -0.87
N MET A 70 0.11 10.63 -1.84
CA MET A 70 0.22 9.20 -1.62
C MET A 70 1.70 8.82 -1.50
N HIS A 71 2.56 9.37 -2.36
CA HIS A 71 4.01 9.18 -2.26
C HIS A 71 4.60 9.70 -0.95
N THR A 72 4.16 10.88 -0.49
CA THR A 72 4.62 11.43 0.80
C THR A 72 4.10 10.64 1.99
N PHE A 73 2.86 10.11 1.91
CA PHE A 73 2.29 9.21 2.90
C PHE A 73 3.07 7.89 3.01
N TYR A 74 3.32 7.20 1.89
CA TYR A 74 4.09 5.95 1.87
C TYR A 74 5.54 6.18 2.30
N LEU A 75 6.19 7.26 1.84
CA LEU A 75 7.53 7.60 2.30
C LEU A 75 7.60 7.71 3.83
N ALA A 76 6.65 8.42 4.44
CA ALA A 76 6.58 8.56 5.89
C ALA A 76 6.31 7.22 6.59
N ALA A 77 5.39 6.43 6.04
CA ALA A 77 4.99 5.14 6.56
C ALA A 77 6.13 4.12 6.54
N ASP A 78 6.77 3.96 5.39
CA ASP A 78 7.84 2.99 5.16
C ASP A 78 9.10 3.40 5.94
N PHE A 79 9.40 4.70 6.00
CA PHE A 79 10.51 5.21 6.83
C PHE A 79 10.32 4.90 8.31
N MET A 80 9.09 5.03 8.83
CA MET A 80 8.75 4.56 10.18
C MET A 80 8.91 3.02 10.29
N GLY A 81 8.45 2.27 9.29
CA GLY A 81 8.55 0.81 9.22
C GLY A 81 9.98 0.29 9.36
N ILE A 82 10.97 0.94 8.73
CA ILE A 82 12.40 0.59 8.86
C ILE A 82 12.79 0.44 10.33
N TRP A 83 12.48 1.45 11.13
CA TRP A 83 12.86 1.52 12.54
C TRP A 83 12.07 0.56 13.40
N VAL A 84 10.77 0.40 13.13
CA VAL A 84 9.91 -0.53 13.85
C VAL A 84 10.39 -1.97 13.68
N PHE A 85 10.70 -2.39 12.44
CA PHE A 85 11.19 -3.74 12.20
C PHE A 85 12.64 -3.95 12.62
N LEU A 86 13.50 -2.94 12.50
CA LEU A 86 14.85 -3.03 13.05
C LEU A 86 14.82 -3.20 14.57
N ASN A 87 13.96 -2.44 15.26
CA ASN A 87 13.75 -2.61 16.69
C ASN A 87 13.20 -4.01 17.03
N ALA A 88 12.24 -4.53 16.26
CA ALA A 88 11.74 -5.89 16.44
C ALA A 88 12.86 -6.93 16.27
N TYR A 89 13.70 -6.80 15.24
CA TYR A 89 14.85 -7.67 15.03
C TYR A 89 15.80 -7.69 16.23
N LEU A 90 16.13 -6.52 16.79
CA LEU A 90 17.04 -6.42 17.93
C LEU A 90 16.46 -6.99 19.23
N ASN A 91 15.14 -6.93 19.41
CA ASN A 91 14.49 -7.35 20.66
C ASN A 91 13.91 -8.77 20.64
N TYR A 92 13.80 -9.40 19.46
CA TYR A 92 13.18 -10.73 19.30
C TYR A 92 14.17 -11.73 18.69
N GLN A 93 15.29 -11.94 19.39
CA GLN A 93 16.29 -12.98 19.09
C GLN A 93 16.82 -12.93 17.64
N HIS A 94 16.89 -11.74 17.04
CA HIS A 94 17.34 -11.58 15.66
C HIS A 94 16.55 -12.43 14.65
N PHE A 95 15.24 -12.59 14.88
CA PHE A 95 14.40 -13.35 13.97
C PHE A 95 14.46 -12.76 12.54
N TRP A 96 14.87 -13.59 11.58
CA TRP A 96 15.27 -13.18 10.22
C TRP A 96 14.22 -12.34 9.50
N PHE A 97 12.93 -12.63 9.71
CA PHE A 97 11.84 -11.94 9.03
C PHE A 97 11.83 -10.44 9.35
N PHE A 98 12.15 -10.05 10.59
CA PHE A 98 12.17 -8.64 10.96
C PHE A 98 13.31 -7.87 10.29
N MET A 99 14.47 -8.50 10.10
CA MET A 99 15.55 -7.88 9.30
C MET A 99 15.13 -7.74 7.83
N LEU A 100 14.55 -8.79 7.24
CA LEU A 100 14.08 -8.73 5.86
C LEU A 100 12.99 -7.68 5.66
N ALA A 101 12.06 -7.56 6.62
CA ALA A 101 11.03 -6.52 6.60
C ALA A 101 11.68 -5.13 6.64
N SER A 102 12.62 -4.87 7.56
CA SER A 102 13.34 -3.60 7.65
C SER A 102 14.09 -3.23 6.35
N ILE A 103 14.77 -4.21 5.73
CA ILE A 103 15.41 -4.03 4.42
C ILE A 103 14.37 -3.77 3.33
N GLY A 104 13.24 -4.47 3.35
CA GLY A 104 12.12 -4.24 2.46
C GLY A 104 11.60 -2.80 2.53
N GLU A 105 11.40 -2.28 3.75
CA GLU A 105 10.99 -0.89 3.99
C GLU A 105 12.04 0.12 3.47
N LEU A 106 13.33 -0.19 3.60
CA LEU A 106 14.37 0.65 3.02
C LEU A 106 14.28 0.70 1.48
N VAL A 107 13.94 -0.42 0.84
CA VAL A 107 13.70 -0.47 -0.60
C VAL A 107 12.46 0.36 -0.95
N TRP A 108 11.36 0.25 -0.21
CA TRP A 108 10.15 1.05 -0.42
C TRP A 108 10.41 2.54 -0.29
N VAL A 109 11.14 2.98 0.74
CA VAL A 109 11.61 4.37 0.87
C VAL A 109 12.39 4.83 -0.35
N GLY A 110 13.32 4.01 -0.85
CA GLY A 110 14.06 4.31 -2.07
C GLY A 110 13.15 4.46 -3.30
N MET A 111 12.14 3.61 -3.41
CA MET A 111 11.14 3.69 -4.47
C MET A 111 10.30 4.96 -4.38
N GLU A 112 9.95 5.39 -3.16
CA GLU A 112 9.18 6.61 -2.95
C GLU A 112 9.98 7.88 -3.22
N VAL A 113 11.24 7.91 -2.78
CA VAL A 113 12.16 9.01 -3.12
C VAL A 113 12.31 9.12 -4.63
N TYR A 114 12.37 7.99 -5.35
CA TYR A 114 12.39 8.01 -6.81
C TYR A 114 11.10 8.59 -7.40
N CYS A 115 9.93 8.16 -6.94
CA CYS A 115 8.65 8.73 -7.39
C CYS A 115 8.56 10.23 -7.14
N LEU A 116 8.93 10.70 -5.95
CA LEU A 116 8.95 12.13 -5.61
C LEU A 116 9.95 12.91 -6.47
N TYR A 117 11.11 12.33 -6.78
CA TYR A 117 12.05 12.91 -7.73
C TYR A 117 11.41 13.07 -9.13
N LYS A 118 10.65 12.07 -9.60
CA LYS A 118 9.92 12.16 -10.87
C LYS A 118 8.76 13.16 -10.80
N ALA A 119 8.09 13.26 -9.66
CA ALA A 119 7.04 14.25 -9.41
C ALA A 119 7.57 15.69 -9.60
N VAL A 120 8.76 16.00 -9.07
CA VAL A 120 9.34 17.35 -9.17
C VAL A 120 10.05 17.64 -10.49
N THR A 121 10.46 16.61 -11.25
CA THR A 121 11.22 16.78 -12.50
C THR A 121 10.39 16.60 -13.77
N ILE A 122 9.39 15.72 -13.74
CA ILE A 122 8.58 15.35 -14.91
C ILE A 122 7.14 15.83 -14.74
N GLU A 123 6.50 15.49 -13.63
CA GLU A 123 5.08 15.77 -13.41
C GLU A 123 4.85 17.16 -12.79
N LYS A 124 5.89 17.99 -12.74
CA LYS A 124 5.93 19.24 -11.99
C LYS A 124 4.76 20.16 -12.31
N ASN A 125 4.48 20.35 -13.59
CA ASN A 125 3.44 21.27 -14.05
C ASN A 125 2.05 20.77 -13.67
N GLU A 126 1.83 19.45 -13.67
CA GLU A 126 0.56 18.84 -13.28
C GLU A 126 0.34 18.92 -11.77
N LEU A 127 1.39 18.63 -10.98
CA LEU A 127 1.27 18.49 -9.53
C LEU A 127 1.40 19.82 -8.77
N PHE A 128 2.23 20.74 -9.25
CA PHE A 128 2.54 22.00 -8.55
C PHE A 128 2.12 23.24 -9.35
N GLY A 129 1.77 23.07 -10.63
CA GLY A 129 1.44 24.16 -11.53
C GLY A 129 2.65 24.70 -12.31
N PRO A 130 2.40 25.42 -13.43
CA PRO A 130 3.45 25.83 -14.37
C PRO A 130 4.43 26.87 -13.81
N THR A 131 4.01 27.62 -12.78
CA THR A 131 4.81 28.71 -12.18
C THR A 131 5.53 28.29 -10.90
N ALA A 132 5.31 27.06 -10.40
CA ALA A 132 5.92 26.62 -9.16
C ALA A 132 7.44 26.56 -9.27
N SER A 133 8.14 27.05 -8.24
CA SER A 133 9.59 26.86 -8.13
C SER A 133 9.91 25.46 -7.58
N LEU A 134 11.17 25.04 -7.70
CA LEU A 134 11.62 23.81 -7.03
C LEU A 134 11.44 23.90 -5.51
N ASN A 135 11.66 25.08 -4.94
CA ASN A 135 11.51 25.30 -3.50
C ASN A 135 10.06 25.15 -3.04
N ASP A 136 9.08 25.56 -3.85
CA ASP A 136 7.66 25.38 -3.53
C ASP A 136 7.30 23.88 -3.49
N ALA A 137 7.76 23.12 -4.48
CA ALA A 137 7.55 21.68 -4.54
C ALA A 137 8.20 20.95 -3.36
N LEU A 138 9.46 21.27 -3.05
CA LEU A 138 10.19 20.67 -1.91
C LEU A 138 9.54 21.01 -0.57
N ARG A 139 9.09 22.27 -0.38
CA ARG A 139 8.39 22.67 0.85
C ARG A 139 7.11 21.86 1.05
N LEU A 140 6.29 21.72 0.00
CA LEU A 140 5.06 20.94 0.09
C LEU A 140 5.35 19.48 0.47
N ILE A 141 6.31 18.84 -0.23
CA ILE A 141 6.71 17.45 0.03
C ILE A 141 7.20 17.30 1.48
N ILE A 142 8.08 18.19 1.96
CA ILE A 142 8.61 18.12 3.32
C ILE A 142 7.49 18.30 4.35
N PHE A 143 6.58 19.25 4.15
CA PHE A 143 5.46 19.45 5.07
C PHE A 143 4.52 18.25 5.10
N GLU A 144 4.15 17.70 3.95
CA GLU A 144 3.31 16.49 3.90
C GLU A 144 3.99 15.30 4.60
N VAL A 145 5.28 15.06 4.34
CA VAL A 145 6.02 13.98 5.00
C VAL A 145 6.07 14.17 6.52
N ILE A 146 6.31 15.39 7.02
CA ILE A 146 6.30 15.66 8.47
C ILE A 146 4.91 15.42 9.07
N ILE A 147 3.86 15.91 8.41
CA ILE A 147 2.47 15.73 8.87
C ILE A 147 2.12 14.24 8.91
N PHE A 148 2.40 13.50 7.83
CA PHE A 148 2.13 12.08 7.79
C PHE A 148 2.98 11.31 8.81
N PHE A 149 4.29 11.55 8.89
CA PHE A 149 5.17 10.82 9.80
C PHE A 149 4.73 10.98 11.26
N THR A 150 4.39 12.21 11.68
CA THR A 150 3.91 12.48 13.04
C THR A 150 2.52 11.90 13.30
N SER A 151 1.59 12.05 12.35
CA SER A 151 0.22 11.52 12.47
C SER A 151 0.20 9.99 12.50
N LEU A 152 1.02 9.34 11.69
CA LEU A 152 1.12 7.88 11.63
C LEU A 152 1.72 7.30 12.91
N ASN A 153 2.75 7.95 13.47
CA ASN A 153 3.31 7.54 14.77
C ASN A 153 2.29 7.72 15.90
N LEU A 154 1.55 8.83 15.92
CA LEU A 154 0.46 9.02 16.88
C LEU A 154 -0.61 7.93 16.75
N LEU A 155 -1.08 7.68 15.53
CA LEU A 155 -2.07 6.63 15.25
C LEU A 155 -1.57 5.25 15.70
N ARG A 156 -0.29 4.94 15.47
CA ARG A 156 0.33 3.69 15.92
C ARG A 156 0.28 3.54 17.44
N VAL A 157 0.53 4.61 18.19
CA VAL A 157 0.42 4.64 19.66
C VAL A 157 -1.02 4.39 20.09
N GLU A 158 -1.98 5.11 19.52
CA GLU A 158 -3.41 4.98 19.84
C GLU A 158 -3.97 3.58 19.52
N LEU A 159 -3.47 2.94 18.46
CA LEU A 159 -3.85 1.57 18.09
C LEU A 159 -3.17 0.48 18.93
N GLY A 160 -2.22 0.86 19.80
CA GLY A 160 -1.35 -0.07 20.52
C GLY A 160 -0.60 -1.00 19.56
N ASP A 161 -0.26 -0.53 18.36
CA ASP A 161 0.32 -1.35 17.29
C ASP A 161 1.83 -1.21 17.24
N VAL A 162 2.50 -1.80 18.23
CA VAL A 162 3.97 -1.81 18.33
C VAL A 162 4.60 -2.37 17.05
N SER A 163 3.90 -3.22 16.32
CA SER A 163 4.38 -3.91 15.13
C SER A 163 4.04 -3.26 13.79
N MET A 164 3.18 -2.22 13.78
CA MET A 164 2.58 -1.61 12.58
C MET A 164 1.75 -2.54 11.68
N PHE A 165 1.49 -3.78 12.09
CA PHE A 165 0.79 -4.74 11.25
C PHE A 165 -0.70 -4.47 11.09
N LYS A 166 -1.36 -3.85 12.08
CA LYS A 166 -2.74 -3.35 11.92
C LYS A 166 -2.76 -2.19 10.94
N PHE A 167 -1.74 -1.33 10.99
CA PHE A 167 -1.61 -0.18 10.12
C PHE A 167 -1.28 -0.55 8.66
N TRP A 168 -0.46 -1.57 8.40
CA TRP A 168 -0.15 -2.07 7.04
C TRP A 168 -1.35 -2.55 6.24
N ILE A 169 -2.48 -2.82 6.88
CA ILE A 169 -3.71 -3.11 6.16
C ILE A 169 -4.31 -1.83 5.57
N PHE A 170 -4.20 -0.72 6.29
CA PHE A 170 -4.72 0.57 5.84
C PHE A 170 -4.00 1.06 4.58
N THR A 171 -2.70 0.78 4.46
CA THR A 171 -1.97 1.10 3.23
C THR A 171 -2.48 0.27 2.03
N GLN A 172 -2.92 -0.97 2.23
CA GLN A 172 -3.56 -1.74 1.16
C GLN A 172 -4.91 -1.17 0.75
N VAL A 173 -5.67 -0.60 1.70
CA VAL A 173 -6.91 0.11 1.38
C VAL A 173 -6.62 1.30 0.46
N ILE A 174 -5.62 2.13 0.80
CA ILE A 174 -5.25 3.32 0.04
C ILE A 174 -4.82 2.93 -1.37
N ILE A 175 -3.85 2.02 -1.52
CA ILE A 175 -3.27 1.69 -2.83
C ILE A 175 -4.30 1.08 -3.78
N CYS A 176 -5.26 0.31 -3.26
CA CYS A 176 -6.26 -0.35 -4.10
C CYS A 176 -7.45 0.57 -4.46
N THR A 177 -7.66 1.66 -3.73
CA THR A 177 -8.84 2.53 -3.91
C THR A 177 -8.51 3.85 -4.60
N VAL A 178 -7.42 4.51 -4.18
CA VAL A 178 -7.06 5.86 -4.58
C VAL A 178 -6.66 5.96 -6.06
N PRO A 179 -5.88 5.04 -6.66
CA PRO A 179 -5.48 5.18 -8.06
C PRO A 179 -6.67 5.26 -9.02
N GLY A 180 -7.72 4.46 -8.78
CA GLY A 180 -8.95 4.51 -9.58
C GLY A 180 -9.73 5.82 -9.42
N LEU A 181 -9.70 6.42 -8.23
CA LEU A 181 -10.30 7.73 -7.98
C LEU A 181 -9.47 8.87 -8.60
N TYR A 182 -8.15 8.77 -8.52
CA TYR A 182 -7.25 9.76 -9.08
C TYR A 182 -7.27 9.74 -10.62
N LEU A 183 -7.39 8.56 -11.21
CA LEU A 183 -7.64 8.37 -12.64
C LEU A 183 -8.90 9.10 -13.12
N GLU A 184 -9.97 9.04 -12.32
CA GLU A 184 -11.20 9.75 -12.61
C GLU A 184 -11.03 11.28 -12.51
N GLN A 185 -10.25 11.77 -11.54
CA GLN A 185 -9.95 13.21 -11.45
C GLN A 185 -9.19 13.73 -12.69
N ARG A 186 -8.27 12.94 -13.24
CA ARG A 186 -7.48 13.33 -14.42
C ARG A 186 -8.22 13.27 -15.74
N GLN A 187 -9.33 12.54 -15.81
CA GLN A 187 -10.13 12.36 -17.03
C GLN A 187 -9.34 11.81 -18.23
N SER A 188 -8.25 11.07 -17.97
CA SER A 188 -7.32 10.55 -18.99
C SER A 188 -6.73 9.23 -18.55
N ARG A 189 -6.47 8.31 -19.50
CA ARG A 189 -5.77 7.05 -19.21
C ARG A 189 -4.27 7.20 -18.97
N LEU A 190 -3.67 8.35 -19.28
CA LEU A 190 -2.23 8.57 -19.12
C LEU A 190 -1.79 8.35 -17.66
N GLY A 191 -0.70 7.62 -17.49
CA GLY A 191 -0.19 7.23 -16.19
C GLY A 191 -0.93 6.05 -15.54
N ALA A 192 -1.77 5.31 -16.27
CA ALA A 192 -2.39 4.06 -15.82
C ALA A 192 -2.37 3.00 -16.93
N CYS A 193 -2.47 1.71 -16.61
CA CYS A 193 -2.60 0.64 -17.61
C CYS A 193 -3.42 -0.54 -17.09
N TRP A 194 -3.86 -1.43 -17.99
CA TRP A 194 -4.65 -2.60 -17.62
C TRP A 194 -3.92 -3.50 -16.62
N GLN A 195 -2.62 -3.73 -16.84
CA GLN A 195 -1.84 -4.61 -15.97
C GLN A 195 -1.75 -4.06 -14.55
N LEU A 196 -1.54 -2.74 -14.40
CA LEU A 196 -1.58 -2.10 -13.08
C LEU A 196 -2.96 -2.26 -12.43
N ASN A 197 -4.05 -1.97 -13.15
CA ASN A 197 -5.40 -2.11 -12.59
C ASN A 197 -5.70 -3.55 -12.16
N ILE A 198 -5.28 -4.55 -12.95
CA ILE A 198 -5.40 -5.96 -12.58
C ILE A 198 -4.56 -6.27 -11.33
N VAL A 199 -3.32 -5.77 -11.26
CA VAL A 199 -2.48 -5.94 -10.07
C VAL A 199 -3.16 -5.35 -8.83
N LEU A 200 -3.77 -4.17 -8.91
CA LEU A 200 -4.49 -3.57 -7.78
C LEU A 200 -5.67 -4.43 -7.31
N VAL A 201 -6.41 -5.06 -8.23
CA VAL A 201 -7.46 -6.04 -7.88
C VAL A 201 -6.87 -7.26 -7.18
N LEU A 202 -5.75 -7.79 -7.69
CA LEU A 202 -5.06 -8.93 -7.07
C LEU A 202 -4.52 -8.58 -5.68
N VAL A 203 -3.99 -7.37 -5.49
CA VAL A 203 -3.56 -6.87 -4.16
C VAL A 203 -4.75 -6.83 -3.21
N ALA A 204 -5.91 -6.32 -3.63
CA ALA A 204 -7.11 -6.30 -2.79
C ALA A 204 -7.56 -7.73 -2.40
N ILE A 205 -7.59 -8.67 -3.36
CA ILE A 205 -7.94 -10.07 -3.11
C ILE A 205 -6.93 -10.70 -2.13
N MET A 206 -5.64 -10.57 -2.40
CA MET A 206 -4.59 -11.18 -1.58
C MET A 206 -4.53 -10.58 -0.18
N SER A 207 -4.84 -9.29 -0.05
CA SER A 207 -4.81 -8.59 1.23
C SER A 207 -5.98 -8.95 2.13
N PHE A 208 -7.15 -9.32 1.61
CA PHE A 208 -8.37 -9.47 2.42
C PHE A 208 -9.10 -10.81 2.27
N ASN A 209 -8.62 -11.74 1.45
CA ASN A 209 -9.22 -13.09 1.41
C ASN A 209 -9.02 -13.82 2.76
N PRO A 210 -9.83 -14.85 3.10
CA PRO A 210 -9.72 -15.57 4.38
C PRO A 210 -8.39 -16.28 4.67
N TRP A 211 -7.52 -16.45 3.68
CA TRP A 211 -6.17 -17.02 3.78
C TRP A 211 -5.07 -16.00 3.48
N ASN A 212 -5.36 -14.71 3.65
CA ASN A 212 -4.35 -13.66 3.55
C ASN A 212 -3.27 -13.83 4.63
N MET A 213 -2.10 -13.23 4.42
CA MET A 213 -0.96 -13.42 5.32
C MET A 213 -1.27 -13.02 6.78
N TRP A 214 -2.07 -11.99 7.00
CA TRP A 214 -2.43 -11.51 8.33
C TRP A 214 -3.28 -12.53 9.10
N SER A 215 -4.26 -13.13 8.43
CA SER A 215 -5.10 -14.18 9.01
C SER A 215 -4.34 -15.49 9.27
N LEU A 216 -3.32 -15.80 8.47
CA LEU A 216 -2.46 -16.96 8.69
C LEU A 216 -1.49 -16.75 9.86
N ILE A 217 -1.01 -15.52 10.04
CA ILE A 217 -0.03 -15.18 11.09
C ILE A 217 -0.70 -14.92 12.43
N ALA A 218 -1.75 -14.09 12.45
CA ALA A 218 -2.45 -13.70 13.67
C ALA A 218 -3.97 -13.95 13.56
N PRO A 219 -4.41 -15.23 13.43
CA PRO A 219 -5.82 -15.59 13.25
C PRO A 219 -6.71 -15.13 14.40
N GLN A 220 -6.16 -15.02 15.62
CA GLN A 220 -6.88 -14.50 16.78
C GLN A 220 -7.33 -13.05 16.61
N PHE A 221 -6.68 -12.27 15.75
CA PHE A 221 -7.08 -10.92 15.40
C PHE A 221 -7.79 -10.85 14.05
N PHE A 222 -7.19 -11.44 13.01
CA PHE A 222 -7.62 -11.22 11.62
C PHE A 222 -8.60 -12.25 11.07
N SER A 223 -9.01 -13.27 11.83
CA SER A 223 -10.03 -14.20 11.35
C SER A 223 -11.41 -13.54 11.23
N MET A 224 -12.24 -14.06 10.32
CA MET A 224 -13.57 -13.51 10.06
C MET A 224 -14.49 -13.53 11.27
N ALA A 225 -14.30 -14.52 12.15
CA ALA A 225 -15.04 -14.65 13.41
C ALA A 225 -14.66 -13.57 14.43
N ASN A 226 -13.41 -13.10 14.42
CA ASN A 226 -12.88 -12.17 15.42
C ASN A 226 -12.89 -10.72 14.94
N ASN A 227 -12.69 -10.48 13.64
CA ASN A 227 -12.67 -9.15 13.06
C ASN A 227 -13.41 -9.13 11.72
N SER A 228 -14.74 -9.15 11.76
CA SER A 228 -15.54 -9.10 10.54
C SER A 228 -15.38 -7.77 9.78
N TRP A 229 -15.06 -6.68 10.47
CA TRP A 229 -14.81 -5.37 9.84
C TRP A 229 -13.64 -5.39 8.87
N TYR A 230 -12.58 -6.13 9.20
CA TYR A 230 -11.44 -6.31 8.32
C TYR A 230 -11.85 -6.85 6.93
N TYR A 231 -12.78 -7.81 6.88
CA TYR A 231 -13.30 -8.37 5.62
C TYR A 231 -14.34 -7.47 4.95
N VAL A 232 -15.15 -6.74 5.73
CA VAL A 232 -16.06 -5.72 5.16
C VAL A 232 -15.27 -4.64 4.45
N VAL A 233 -14.19 -4.13 5.07
CA VAL A 233 -13.25 -3.21 4.43
C VAL A 233 -12.67 -3.84 3.17
N GLY A 234 -12.25 -5.11 3.22
CA GLY A 234 -11.76 -5.84 2.06
C GLY A 234 -12.74 -5.90 0.88
N LEU A 235 -14.03 -6.12 1.14
CA LEU A 235 -15.06 -6.10 0.10
C LEU A 235 -15.20 -4.71 -0.53
N VAL A 236 -15.18 -3.64 0.28
CA VAL A 236 -15.23 -2.27 -0.20
C VAL A 236 -13.98 -1.95 -1.02
N THR A 237 -12.79 -2.30 -0.53
CA THR A 237 -11.51 -2.12 -1.23
C THR A 237 -11.50 -2.86 -2.57
N LEU A 238 -11.97 -4.11 -2.61
CA LEU A 238 -12.08 -4.88 -3.84
C LEU A 238 -13.05 -4.24 -4.84
N PHE A 239 -14.20 -3.75 -4.37
CA PHE A 239 -15.15 -3.03 -5.20
C PHE A 239 -14.51 -1.81 -5.86
N PHE A 240 -13.77 -1.00 -5.11
CA PHE A 240 -13.08 0.18 -5.65
C PHE A 240 -11.93 -0.17 -6.60
N ALA A 241 -11.18 -1.25 -6.33
CA ALA A 241 -10.15 -1.73 -7.24
C ALA A 241 -10.75 -2.18 -8.59
N ILE A 242 -11.84 -2.94 -8.54
CA ILE A 242 -12.60 -3.35 -9.74
C ILE A 242 -13.21 -2.13 -10.45
N ARG A 243 -13.73 -1.16 -9.70
CA ARG A 243 -14.20 0.12 -10.24
C ARG A 243 -13.09 0.86 -11.00
N GLY A 244 -11.85 0.79 -10.54
CA GLY A 244 -10.68 1.34 -11.23
C GLY A 244 -10.54 0.80 -12.66
N CYS A 245 -10.73 -0.51 -12.86
CA CYS A 245 -10.74 -1.13 -14.20
C CYS A 245 -11.82 -0.52 -15.11
N PHE A 246 -13.04 -0.36 -14.61
CA PHE A 246 -14.13 0.25 -15.38
C PHE A 246 -13.85 1.72 -15.70
N GLN A 247 -13.30 2.47 -14.75
CA GLN A 247 -12.92 3.85 -14.97
C GLN A 247 -11.82 3.97 -16.02
N TYR A 248 -10.80 3.11 -15.97
CA TYR A 248 -9.77 3.07 -17.00
C TYR A 248 -10.36 2.87 -18.40
N GLN A 249 -11.31 1.95 -18.56
CA GLN A 249 -11.99 1.76 -19.84
C GLN A 249 -12.87 2.96 -20.25
N LYS A 250 -13.42 3.72 -19.30
CA LYS A 250 -14.28 4.87 -19.59
C LYS A 250 -13.49 6.13 -19.96
N GLN A 251 -12.31 6.33 -19.37
CA GLN A 251 -11.51 7.55 -19.57
C GLN A 251 -11.04 7.71 -21.02
N ALA A 252 -10.71 8.96 -21.37
CA ALA A 252 -10.21 9.33 -22.68
C ALA A 252 -9.03 8.42 -23.10
N PRO A 253 -9.08 7.83 -24.30
CA PRO A 253 -8.06 6.90 -24.76
C PRO A 253 -6.70 7.61 -24.89
N LYS A 254 -5.63 6.85 -24.66
CA LYS A 254 -4.26 7.33 -24.87
C LYS A 254 -4.03 7.63 -26.35
N PRO A 255 -3.23 8.66 -26.70
CA PRO A 255 -2.89 8.93 -28.09
C PRO A 255 -2.05 7.79 -28.67
N THR A 256 -2.14 7.55 -29.98
CA THR A 256 -1.35 6.49 -30.66
C THR A 256 0.16 6.66 -30.48
N ARG A 257 0.60 7.92 -30.31
CA ARG A 257 1.99 8.31 -30.01
C ARG A 257 2.01 9.42 -28.97
N LEU A 258 2.95 9.33 -28.06
CA LEU A 258 3.22 10.37 -27.06
C LEU A 258 4.00 11.53 -27.68
N ALA A 259 4.05 12.68 -26.99
CA ALA A 259 4.83 13.84 -27.43
C ALA A 259 6.33 13.53 -27.66
N ASN A 260 6.86 12.52 -26.96
CA ASN A 260 8.23 12.03 -27.12
C ASN A 260 8.40 10.96 -28.23
N GLY A 261 7.37 10.71 -29.06
CA GLY A 261 7.38 9.73 -30.16
C GLY A 261 7.21 8.26 -29.74
N LYS A 262 7.25 7.94 -28.44
CA LYS A 262 7.09 6.56 -27.95
C LYS A 262 5.63 6.12 -28.01
N ARG A 263 5.41 4.80 -28.04
CA ARG A 263 4.07 4.20 -27.83
C ARG A 263 3.71 4.27 -26.34
N PRO A 264 2.45 4.59 -25.99
CA PRO A 264 1.97 4.44 -24.63
C PRO A 264 1.84 2.95 -24.24
N ILE A 265 1.67 2.70 -22.96
CA ILE A 265 1.43 1.37 -22.38
C ILE A 265 -0.06 1.22 -22.16
N PHE A 266 -0.65 0.10 -22.57
CA PHE A 266 -2.10 -0.14 -22.48
C PHE A 266 -2.45 -1.11 -21.38
#